data_AF-A0A3M1MBL1-F1
#
_entry.id   AF-A0A3M1MBL1-F1
#
_cell.length_a   1.000
_cell.length_b   1.000
_cell.length_c   1.000
_cell.angle_alpha   90.00
_cell.angle_beta   90.00
_cell.angle_gamma   90.00
#
_symmetry.space_group_name_H-M   'P 1'
#
loop_
_entity.id
_entity.type
_entity.pdbx_description
1 polymer ?
#
loop_
_entity_poly.entity_id
_entity_poly.type
_entity_poly.pdbx_seq_one_letter_code
_entity_poly.pdbx_strand_id
1 'polypeptide(L)'
;PDIDAAAGLICGKPVCMAGWGGSHLGVIDLDLRRDAGRWRPAGASVALRAADGAPGSAVGPLGARVAAIARPALHALRDSLRQPLGEIARPLHSHFALVANDPCTQLIADAQRAHVESALSGSSWAELPLVSAASAFRTGADAVDLPPGPLDRSALSRIYPYPNVIDALLVDGAGLADWLEMAAGLYETLTKGRRDQPLIRPGFPGFNFDVIAGLEYQIDLSRPARFDPYGQLVAPDSRRIVRLECEGRPVRPSDRFIVAASSYRSGGGGNYPGLSPERIVLAGTRPAQDILAEYIRKHGPHLPPPRPVWSFVPLPGTGAVFETGQGALAHLDAVTDRRLTALGPAGPGLTRMRLELAPADACQSDAPSL
;
A
#
# COMPACT_ATOMS: atom_id res chain seq x y z
N PRO A 1 -19.67 7.77 25.27
CA PRO A 1 -20.46 8.45 24.21
C PRO A 1 -21.61 7.54 23.76
N ASP A 2 -22.83 8.05 23.78
CA ASP A 2 -24.06 7.26 23.57
C ASP A 2 -24.20 6.80 22.11
N ILE A 3 -23.83 5.54 21.85
CA ILE A 3 -24.03 4.85 20.58
C ILE A 3 -25.18 3.86 20.76
N ASP A 4 -26.26 4.05 20.01
CA ASP A 4 -27.32 3.05 19.86
C ASP A 4 -27.23 2.48 18.44
N ALA A 5 -26.44 1.42 18.29
CA ALA A 5 -26.21 0.78 17.00
C ALA A 5 -27.47 0.11 16.44
N ALA A 6 -28.39 -0.34 17.30
CA ALA A 6 -29.62 -0.99 16.87
C ALA A 6 -30.62 0.02 16.27
N ALA A 7 -30.72 1.21 16.87
CA ALA A 7 -31.53 2.31 16.36
C ALA A 7 -30.82 3.17 15.30
N GLY A 8 -29.53 2.94 15.06
CA GLY A 8 -28.72 3.72 14.12
C GLY A 8 -28.47 5.15 14.60
N LEU A 9 -28.29 5.36 15.91
CA LEU A 9 -28.11 6.68 16.51
C LEU A 9 -26.70 6.87 17.09
N ILE A 10 -26.13 8.06 16.89
CA ILE A 10 -24.94 8.53 17.61
C ILE A 10 -25.30 9.85 18.28
N CYS A 11 -25.20 9.89 19.61
CA CYS A 11 -25.61 11.05 20.41
C CYS A 11 -27.05 11.50 20.09
N GLY A 12 -27.96 10.53 19.92
CA GLY A 12 -29.38 10.77 19.59
C GLY A 12 -29.66 11.26 18.16
N LYS A 13 -28.66 11.27 17.27
CA LYS A 13 -28.82 11.67 15.87
C LYS A 13 -28.76 10.44 14.96
N PRO A 14 -29.67 10.29 13.97
CA PRO A 14 -29.61 9.20 13.01
C PRO A 14 -28.36 9.27 12.15
N VAL A 15 -27.69 8.13 11.99
CA VAL A 15 -26.46 7.97 11.22
C VAL A 15 -26.53 6.67 10.43
N CYS A 16 -26.13 6.70 9.16
CA CYS A 16 -25.97 5.51 8.32
C CYS A 16 -24.65 5.55 7.54
N MET A 17 -24.04 4.39 7.28
CA MET A 17 -22.86 4.25 6.43
C MET A 17 -23.14 3.24 5.31
N ALA A 18 -23.31 3.74 4.08
CA ALA A 18 -23.80 2.98 2.92
C ALA A 18 -22.73 2.14 2.19
N GLY A 19 -21.87 1.44 2.94
CA GLY A 19 -20.81 0.59 2.39
C GLY A 19 -19.95 1.32 1.34
N TRP A 20 -19.54 0.59 0.30
CA TRP A 20 -18.75 1.11 -0.82
C TRP A 20 -19.23 0.57 -2.16
N GLY A 21 -18.87 1.22 -3.27
CA GLY A 21 -19.10 0.72 -4.63
C GLY A 21 -20.58 0.54 -5.02
N GLY A 22 -21.49 1.20 -4.32
CA GLY A 22 -22.93 1.02 -4.51
C GLY A 22 -23.48 -0.28 -3.92
N SER A 23 -22.75 -0.94 -3.01
CA SER A 23 -23.19 -2.18 -2.35
C SER A 23 -24.43 -2.02 -1.48
N HIS A 24 -24.67 -0.82 -0.94
CA HIS A 24 -25.82 -0.54 -0.09
C HIS A 24 -26.38 0.86 -0.37
N LEU A 25 -27.67 1.03 -0.09
CA LEU A 25 -28.37 2.31 0.00
C LEU A 25 -28.70 2.58 1.46
N GLY A 26 -28.12 3.65 2.02
CA GLY A 26 -28.50 4.17 3.34
C GLY A 26 -29.77 5.00 3.24
N VAL A 27 -30.74 4.74 4.13
CA VAL A 27 -32.02 5.43 4.19
C VAL A 27 -32.22 5.96 5.60
N ILE A 28 -32.46 7.26 5.72
CA ILE A 28 -32.85 7.91 6.97
C ILE A 28 -34.20 8.58 6.73
N ASP A 29 -35.25 8.06 7.36
CA ASP A 29 -36.57 8.68 7.35
C ASP A 29 -36.71 9.54 8.61
N LEU A 30 -37.14 10.80 8.44
CA LEU A 30 -37.32 11.76 9.54
C LEU A 30 -38.80 12.10 9.68
N ASP A 31 -39.33 11.88 10.88
CA ASP A 31 -40.62 12.43 11.26
C ASP A 31 -40.42 13.88 11.70
N LEU A 32 -41.12 14.82 11.06
CA LEU A 32 -41.01 16.23 11.35
C LEU A 32 -42.31 16.76 11.95
N ARG A 33 -42.20 17.48 13.08
CA ARG A 33 -43.30 18.25 13.66
C ARG A 33 -43.05 19.74 13.51
N ARG A 34 -44.10 20.53 13.31
CA ARG A 34 -44.01 21.99 13.24
C ARG A 34 -44.43 22.59 14.58
N ASP A 35 -43.55 23.38 15.18
CA ASP A 35 -43.74 24.04 16.47
C ASP A 35 -43.28 25.50 16.38
N ALA A 36 -44.11 26.44 16.83
CA ALA A 36 -43.90 27.89 16.72
C ALA A 36 -43.42 28.34 15.31
N GLY A 37 -44.00 27.75 14.26
CA GLY A 37 -43.65 28.04 12.86
C GLY A 37 -42.39 27.35 12.33
N ARG A 38 -41.61 26.65 13.16
CA ARG A 38 -40.36 25.96 12.80
C ARG A 38 -40.53 24.44 12.75
N TRP A 39 -39.84 23.78 11.83
CA TRP A 39 -39.77 22.32 11.77
C TRP A 39 -38.77 21.79 12.81
N ARG A 40 -39.16 20.74 13.51
CA ARG A 40 -38.33 20.01 14.47
C ARG A 40 -38.45 18.52 14.21
N PRO A 41 -37.35 17.75 14.28
CA PRO A 41 -37.43 16.29 14.29
C PRO A 41 -38.29 15.82 15.48
N ALA A 42 -39.20 14.89 15.20
CA ALA A 42 -40.05 14.21 16.16
C ALA A 42 -39.63 12.73 16.34
N GLY A 43 -39.02 12.15 15.31
CA GLY A 43 -38.53 10.78 15.28
C GLY A 43 -37.63 10.56 14.06
N ALA A 44 -36.92 9.44 14.06
CA ALA A 44 -36.13 9.01 12.91
C ALA A 44 -36.11 7.48 12.85
N SER A 45 -36.05 6.93 11.65
CA SER A 45 -35.70 5.54 11.41
C SER A 45 -34.52 5.46 10.45
N VAL A 46 -33.68 4.44 10.66
CA VAL A 46 -32.48 4.23 9.85
C VAL A 46 -32.55 2.81 9.28
N ALA A 47 -32.32 2.69 7.98
CA ALA A 47 -32.24 1.40 7.30
C ALA A 47 -31.04 1.36 6.35
N LEU A 48 -30.42 0.19 6.27
CA LEU A 48 -29.40 -0.11 5.27
C LEU A 48 -29.96 -1.16 4.32
N ARG A 49 -30.12 -0.82 3.04
CA ARG A 49 -30.64 -1.74 2.03
C ARG A 49 -29.46 -2.23 1.19
N ALA A 50 -29.16 -3.52 1.22
CA ALA A 50 -28.18 -4.09 0.29
C ALA A 50 -28.69 -3.92 -1.14
N ALA A 51 -27.78 -3.61 -2.07
CA ALA A 51 -28.10 -3.69 -3.48
C ALA A 51 -28.33 -5.16 -3.84
N ASP A 52 -29.53 -5.47 -4.34
CA ASP A 52 -29.84 -6.82 -4.79
C ASP A 52 -29.04 -7.17 -6.05
N GLY A 53 -28.47 -8.37 -6.04
CA GLY A 53 -27.87 -9.00 -7.21
C GLY A 53 -26.38 -9.25 -7.08
N ALA A 54 -26.00 -10.53 -7.16
CA ALA A 54 -24.63 -10.89 -7.50
C ALA A 54 -24.23 -10.24 -8.84
N PRO A 55 -22.93 -9.98 -9.08
CA PRO A 55 -22.45 -9.56 -10.39
C PRO A 55 -23.06 -10.43 -11.51
N GLY A 56 -23.80 -9.81 -12.44
CA GLY A 56 -24.49 -10.52 -13.53
C GLY A 56 -25.95 -10.87 -13.29
N SER A 57 -26.56 -10.45 -12.17
CA SER A 57 -27.99 -10.62 -11.93
C SER A 57 -28.85 -9.89 -12.97
N ALA A 58 -30.03 -10.44 -13.27
CA ALA A 58 -30.94 -9.87 -14.23
C ALA A 58 -31.32 -8.44 -13.84
N VAL A 59 -30.94 -7.49 -14.70
CA VAL A 59 -31.18 -6.08 -14.46
C VAL A 59 -32.65 -5.78 -14.76
N GLY A 60 -33.41 -5.37 -13.75
CA GLY A 60 -34.80 -4.95 -13.93
C GLY A 60 -34.93 -3.78 -14.92
N PRO A 61 -36.16 -3.43 -15.38
CA PRO A 61 -36.37 -2.42 -16.43
C PRO A 61 -35.70 -1.07 -16.15
N LEU A 62 -35.67 -0.63 -14.88
CA LEU A 62 -34.99 0.60 -14.48
C LEU A 62 -33.47 0.50 -14.69
N GLY A 63 -32.85 -0.58 -14.23
CA GLY A 63 -31.41 -0.75 -14.40
C GLY A 63 -31.03 -0.93 -15.88
N ALA A 64 -31.88 -1.52 -16.71
CA ALA A 64 -31.65 -1.60 -18.16
C ALA A 64 -31.61 -0.21 -18.79
N ARG A 65 -32.49 0.72 -18.35
CA ARG A 65 -32.46 2.13 -18.77
C ARG A 65 -31.19 2.84 -18.31
N VAL A 66 -30.78 2.65 -17.06
CA VAL A 66 -29.51 3.22 -16.54
C VAL A 66 -28.32 2.68 -17.32
N ALA A 67 -28.27 1.37 -17.58
CA ALA A 67 -27.21 0.74 -18.37
C ALA A 67 -27.18 1.25 -19.81
N ALA A 68 -28.35 1.53 -20.42
CA ALA A 68 -28.42 2.13 -21.75
C ALA A 68 -27.84 3.55 -21.78
N ILE A 69 -28.16 4.38 -20.77
CA ILE A 69 -27.62 5.74 -20.63
C ILE A 69 -26.09 5.71 -20.42
N ALA A 70 -25.59 4.78 -19.60
CA ALA A 70 -24.16 4.67 -19.30
C ALA A 70 -23.33 4.03 -20.43
N ARG A 71 -23.97 3.35 -21.39
CA ARG A 71 -23.29 2.54 -22.41
C ARG A 71 -22.29 3.30 -23.27
N PRO A 72 -22.59 4.51 -23.80
CA PRO A 72 -21.62 5.26 -24.59
C PRO A 72 -20.37 5.63 -23.79
N ALA A 73 -20.55 6.07 -22.54
CA ALA A 73 -19.43 6.38 -21.64
C ALA A 73 -18.61 5.13 -21.28
N LEU A 74 -19.27 3.99 -21.04
CA LEU A 74 -18.58 2.72 -20.78
C LEU A 74 -17.76 2.25 -21.98
N HIS A 75 -18.28 2.39 -23.21
CA HIS A 75 -17.53 2.06 -24.43
C HIS A 75 -16.31 2.97 -24.59
N ALA A 76 -16.50 4.29 -24.50
CA ALA A 76 -15.40 5.25 -24.60
C ALA A 76 -14.31 5.00 -23.52
N LEU A 77 -14.71 4.67 -22.29
CA LEU A 77 -13.78 4.31 -21.23
C LEU A 77 -13.00 3.04 -21.56
N ARG A 78 -13.67 1.98 -22.03
CA ARG A 78 -12.99 0.72 -22.40
C ARG A 78 -11.99 0.92 -23.54
N ASP A 79 -12.34 1.74 -24.53
CA ASP A 79 -11.46 2.05 -25.65
C ASP A 79 -10.25 2.88 -25.20
N SER A 80 -10.43 3.79 -24.24
CA SER A 80 -9.35 4.54 -23.59
C SER A 80 -8.45 3.62 -22.75
N LEU A 81 -9.03 2.67 -22.01
CA LEU A 81 -8.29 1.74 -21.16
C LEU A 81 -7.42 0.77 -21.94
N ARG A 82 -7.84 0.40 -23.15
CA ARG A 82 -7.12 -0.51 -24.07
C ARG A 82 -6.02 0.17 -24.87
N GLN A 83 -5.82 1.48 -24.71
CA GLN A 83 -4.75 2.18 -25.43
C GLN A 83 -3.39 1.59 -25.02
N PRO A 84 -2.58 1.12 -25.98
CA PRO A 84 -1.28 0.55 -25.70
C PRO A 84 -0.32 1.62 -25.17
N LEU A 85 0.48 1.26 -24.18
CA LEU A 85 1.41 2.17 -23.49
C LEU A 85 2.88 1.81 -23.70
N GLY A 86 3.15 0.52 -23.88
CA GLY A 86 4.48 -0.05 -24.01
C GLY A 86 4.42 -1.55 -23.79
N GLU A 87 5.57 -2.17 -23.59
CA GLU A 87 5.69 -3.62 -23.36
C GLU A 87 6.59 -3.89 -22.16
N ILE A 88 6.50 -5.09 -21.60
CA ILE A 88 7.38 -5.60 -20.54
C ILE A 88 7.92 -6.98 -20.92
N ALA A 89 9.22 -7.20 -20.71
CA ALA A 89 9.89 -8.47 -21.01
C ALA A 89 9.80 -9.49 -19.87
N ARG A 90 9.44 -9.06 -18.66
CA ARG A 90 9.33 -9.88 -17.46
C ARG A 90 7.97 -9.64 -16.79
N PRO A 91 7.42 -10.63 -16.08
CA PRO A 91 6.17 -10.44 -15.35
C PRO A 91 6.27 -9.29 -14.34
N LEU A 92 5.19 -8.52 -14.19
CA LEU A 92 5.00 -7.59 -13.07
C LEU A 92 3.99 -8.19 -12.10
N HIS A 93 4.40 -8.41 -10.86
CA HIS A 93 3.52 -8.92 -9.81
C HIS A 93 3.84 -8.30 -8.45
N SER A 94 2.88 -8.37 -7.53
CA SER A 94 3.01 -7.85 -6.15
C SER A 94 2.67 -8.88 -5.07
N HIS A 95 2.58 -10.17 -5.44
CA HIS A 95 2.31 -11.29 -4.52
C HIS A 95 3.21 -11.31 -3.27
N PHE A 96 4.45 -10.84 -3.38
CA PHE A 96 5.42 -10.85 -2.30
C PHE A 96 5.81 -9.45 -1.81
N ALA A 97 5.07 -8.40 -2.20
CA ALA A 97 5.39 -7.01 -1.88
C ALA A 97 5.49 -6.70 -0.38
N LEU A 98 4.86 -7.52 0.47
CA LEU A 98 4.90 -7.39 1.93
C LEU A 98 5.98 -8.26 2.59
N VAL A 99 6.79 -9.01 1.83
CA VAL A 99 7.80 -9.94 2.39
C VAL A 99 9.13 -9.95 1.64
N ALA A 100 9.16 -9.39 0.43
CA ALA A 100 10.32 -9.30 -0.45
C ALA A 100 10.26 -8.01 -1.28
N ASN A 101 11.39 -7.67 -1.89
CA ASN A 101 11.47 -6.58 -2.87
C ASN A 101 10.74 -7.04 -4.16
N ASP A 102 9.73 -6.31 -4.60
CA ASP A 102 8.86 -6.72 -5.72
C ASP A 102 8.94 -5.77 -6.93
N PRO A 103 8.65 -6.25 -8.15
CA PRO A 103 8.81 -5.46 -9.35
C PRO A 103 7.77 -4.34 -9.52
N CYS A 104 6.60 -4.42 -8.88
CA CYS A 104 5.60 -3.36 -8.98
C CYS A 104 5.99 -2.14 -8.15
N THR A 105 6.39 -2.33 -6.88
CA THR A 105 6.87 -1.22 -6.05
C THR A 105 8.15 -0.62 -6.62
N GLN A 106 9.04 -1.45 -7.17
CA GLN A 106 10.25 -0.99 -7.85
C GLN A 106 9.94 -0.08 -9.05
N LEU A 107 9.00 -0.47 -9.91
CA LEU A 107 8.58 0.33 -11.05
C LEU A 107 7.98 1.67 -10.63
N ILE A 108 7.12 1.66 -9.59
CA ILE A 108 6.54 2.89 -9.03
C ILE A 108 7.65 3.81 -8.54
N ALA A 109 8.57 3.28 -7.74
CA ALA A 109 9.65 4.04 -7.14
C ALA A 109 10.58 4.66 -8.20
N ASP A 110 10.91 3.91 -9.25
CA ASP A 110 11.79 4.37 -10.33
C ASP A 110 11.13 5.46 -11.18
N ALA A 111 9.85 5.30 -11.51
CA ALA A 111 9.09 6.30 -12.25
C ALA A 111 8.93 7.61 -11.45
N GLN A 112 8.62 7.50 -10.16
CA GLN A 112 8.54 8.64 -9.23
C GLN A 112 9.88 9.36 -9.12
N ARG A 113 10.97 8.62 -8.91
CA ARG A 113 12.32 9.17 -8.78
C ARG A 113 12.72 9.92 -10.05
N ALA A 114 12.63 9.28 -11.20
CA ALA A 114 13.01 9.89 -12.48
C ALA A 114 12.21 11.16 -12.79
N HIS A 115 10.92 11.17 -12.43
CA HIS A 115 10.07 12.35 -12.60
C HIS A 115 10.50 13.51 -11.68
N VAL A 116 10.70 13.24 -10.39
CA VAL A 116 11.09 14.26 -9.41
C VAL A 116 12.51 14.77 -9.68
N GLU A 117 13.44 13.89 -10.03
CA GLU A 117 14.81 14.27 -10.41
C GLU A 117 14.81 15.25 -11.59
N SER A 118 14.03 14.94 -12.64
CA SER A 118 13.88 15.85 -13.78
C SER A 118 13.23 17.18 -13.38
N ALA A 119 12.24 17.16 -12.49
CA ALA A 119 11.50 18.36 -12.09
C ALA A 119 12.30 19.27 -11.14
N LEU A 120 13.23 18.71 -10.36
CA LEU A 120 14.10 19.46 -9.45
C LEU A 120 15.40 19.94 -10.10
N SER A 121 15.69 19.51 -11.34
CA SER A 121 16.90 19.90 -12.06
C SER A 121 17.11 21.41 -12.08
N GLY A 122 18.31 21.85 -11.67
CA GLY A 122 18.67 23.27 -11.58
C GLY A 122 18.17 24.01 -10.32
N SER A 123 17.45 23.34 -9.42
CA SER A 123 17.05 23.90 -8.12
C SER A 123 18.09 23.60 -7.03
N SER A 124 18.04 24.31 -5.90
CA SER A 124 18.87 24.01 -4.72
C SER A 124 18.58 22.64 -4.09
N TRP A 125 17.44 22.02 -4.42
CA TRP A 125 17.06 20.71 -3.92
C TRP A 125 17.74 19.55 -4.67
N ALA A 126 18.25 19.80 -5.88
CA ALA A 126 18.90 18.76 -6.70
C ALA A 126 20.22 18.24 -6.10
N GLU A 127 20.81 18.97 -5.14
CA GLU A 127 22.05 18.57 -4.47
C GLU A 127 21.82 17.59 -3.32
N LEU A 128 20.58 17.43 -2.86
CA LEU A 128 20.24 16.51 -1.78
C LEU A 128 20.00 15.09 -2.31
N PRO A 129 20.31 14.05 -1.51
CA PRO A 129 19.95 12.68 -1.86
C PRO A 129 18.44 12.54 -2.09
N LEU A 130 18.07 12.06 -3.28
CA LEU A 130 16.69 11.76 -3.65
C LEU A 130 16.39 10.29 -3.36
N VAL A 131 15.32 10.00 -2.63
CA VAL A 131 14.78 8.65 -2.40
C VAL A 131 13.30 8.62 -2.79
N SER A 132 12.71 7.44 -2.93
CA SER A 132 11.34 7.31 -3.46
C SER A 132 10.51 6.34 -2.62
N ALA A 133 9.44 6.86 -2.01
CA ALA A 133 8.51 6.09 -1.19
C ALA A 133 7.38 5.51 -2.05
N ALA A 134 7.38 4.19 -2.21
CA ALA A 134 6.39 3.45 -2.99
C ALA A 134 5.58 2.50 -2.10
N SER A 135 4.24 2.60 -2.18
CA SER A 135 3.32 1.77 -1.41
C SER A 135 2.98 0.46 -2.12
N ALA A 136 2.82 -0.62 -1.35
CA ALA A 136 2.29 -1.89 -1.84
C ALA A 136 0.76 -1.84 -1.98
N PHE A 137 0.24 -1.22 -3.04
CA PHE A 137 -1.20 -0.93 -3.16
C PHE A 137 -2.11 -2.15 -3.24
N ARG A 138 -1.65 -3.21 -3.92
CA ARG A 138 -2.44 -4.40 -4.22
C ARG A 138 -1.67 -5.63 -3.78
N THR A 139 -2.20 -6.34 -2.80
CA THR A 139 -1.55 -7.50 -2.15
C THR A 139 -2.58 -8.59 -1.89
N GLY A 140 -2.15 -9.78 -1.48
CA GLY A 140 -3.07 -10.87 -1.19
C GLY A 140 -3.84 -11.32 -2.45
N ALA A 141 -5.15 -11.56 -2.30
CA ALA A 141 -6.01 -12.01 -3.40
C ALA A 141 -6.15 -10.97 -4.54
N ASP A 142 -5.93 -9.68 -4.26
CA ASP A 142 -5.99 -8.60 -5.26
C ASP A 142 -4.60 -8.23 -5.81
N ALA A 143 -3.56 -9.01 -5.52
CA ALA A 143 -2.22 -8.75 -6.02
C ALA A 143 -2.18 -8.58 -7.54
N VAL A 144 -1.31 -7.67 -8.00
CA VAL A 144 -1.00 -7.52 -9.43
C VAL A 144 -0.35 -8.81 -9.91
N ASP A 145 -0.76 -9.24 -11.10
CA ASP A 145 -0.16 -10.33 -11.84
C ASP A 145 -0.36 -10.04 -13.32
N LEU A 146 0.72 -9.61 -13.98
CA LEU A 146 0.76 -9.20 -15.38
C LEU A 146 1.87 -10.01 -16.08
N PRO A 147 1.53 -10.78 -17.12
CA PRO A 147 2.54 -11.52 -17.88
C PRO A 147 3.40 -10.56 -18.72
N PRO A 148 4.56 -11.03 -19.23
CA PRO A 148 5.30 -10.32 -20.27
C PRO A 148 4.41 -10.02 -21.48
N GLY A 149 4.69 -8.92 -22.18
CA GLY A 149 3.97 -8.48 -23.37
C GLY A 149 3.46 -7.04 -23.26
N PRO A 150 2.48 -6.67 -24.11
CA PRO A 150 1.97 -5.31 -24.17
C PRO A 150 1.21 -4.93 -22.90
N LEU A 151 1.40 -3.67 -22.49
CA LEU A 151 0.68 -3.03 -21.41
C LEU A 151 -0.24 -1.95 -21.95
N ASP A 152 -1.42 -1.85 -21.34
CA ASP A 152 -2.41 -0.82 -21.61
C ASP A 152 -2.70 0.01 -20.34
N ARG A 153 -3.56 1.02 -20.44
CA ARG A 153 -3.95 1.84 -19.29
C ARG A 153 -4.69 1.02 -18.22
N SER A 154 -5.37 -0.06 -18.61
CA SER A 154 -6.00 -0.99 -17.66
C SER A 154 -4.94 -1.64 -16.77
N ALA A 155 -3.83 -2.12 -17.34
CA ALA A 155 -2.72 -2.70 -16.58
C ALA A 155 -2.11 -1.68 -15.58
N LEU A 156 -1.94 -0.42 -15.99
CA LEU A 156 -1.48 0.62 -15.07
C LEU A 156 -2.42 0.86 -13.90
N SER A 157 -3.73 0.83 -14.12
CA SER A 157 -4.72 0.98 -13.04
C SER A 157 -4.71 -0.19 -12.04
N ARG A 158 -4.17 -1.35 -12.43
CA ARG A 158 -3.90 -2.46 -11.50
C ARG A 158 -2.66 -2.17 -10.65
N ILE A 159 -1.60 -1.62 -11.24
CA ILE A 159 -0.34 -1.29 -10.53
C ILE A 159 -0.53 -0.09 -9.58
N TYR A 160 -1.14 0.99 -10.07
CA TYR A 160 -1.37 2.23 -9.33
C TYR A 160 -2.85 2.63 -9.43
N PRO A 161 -3.72 2.16 -8.52
CA PRO A 161 -5.17 2.33 -8.66
C PRO A 161 -5.69 3.73 -8.28
N TYR A 162 -4.84 4.59 -7.71
CA TYR A 162 -5.25 5.88 -7.16
C TYR A 162 -4.89 7.04 -8.10
N PRO A 163 -5.72 8.10 -8.19
CA PRO A 163 -5.47 9.28 -9.00
C PRO A 163 -4.50 10.26 -8.29
N ASN A 164 -3.47 9.76 -7.62
CA ASN A 164 -2.49 10.59 -6.93
C ASN A 164 -1.60 11.31 -7.95
N VAL A 165 -1.21 12.55 -7.66
CA VAL A 165 -0.02 13.18 -8.23
C VAL A 165 1.23 12.83 -7.41
N ILE A 166 2.42 13.09 -7.95
CA ILE A 166 3.71 12.82 -7.28
C ILE A 166 4.34 14.13 -6.78
N ASP A 167 4.56 14.21 -5.47
CA ASP A 167 5.19 15.35 -4.80
C ASP A 167 6.64 15.01 -4.41
N ALA A 168 7.42 16.04 -4.09
CA ALA A 168 8.72 15.90 -3.44
C ALA A 168 8.70 16.58 -2.06
N LEU A 169 9.14 15.86 -1.03
CA LEU A 169 9.19 16.33 0.35
C LEU A 169 10.62 16.47 0.86
N LEU A 170 10.88 17.47 1.70
CA LEU A 170 12.10 17.55 2.51
C LEU A 170 11.90 16.80 3.83
N VAL A 171 12.64 15.71 4.00
CA VAL A 171 12.56 14.83 5.19
C VAL A 171 13.96 14.66 5.77
N ASP A 172 14.07 14.69 7.09
CA ASP A 172 15.33 14.40 7.78
C ASP A 172 15.49 12.90 8.06
N GLY A 173 16.70 12.46 8.41
CA GLY A 173 16.97 11.04 8.66
C GLY A 173 16.14 10.46 9.80
N ALA A 174 15.79 11.27 10.81
CA ALA A 174 14.87 10.86 11.88
C ALA A 174 13.46 10.59 11.33
N GLY A 175 12.92 11.49 10.50
CA GLY A 175 11.63 11.34 9.83
C GLY A 175 11.59 10.16 8.87
N LEU A 176 12.69 9.89 8.14
CA LEU A 176 12.80 8.69 7.31
C LEU A 176 12.75 7.41 8.14
N ALA A 177 13.46 7.37 9.28
CA ALA A 177 13.43 6.23 10.18
C ALA A 177 12.01 6.01 10.75
N ASP A 178 11.36 7.06 11.25
CA ASP A 178 10.00 6.97 11.78
C ASP A 178 8.97 6.59 10.68
N TRP A 179 9.16 7.03 9.43
CA TRP A 179 8.35 6.58 8.28
C TRP A 179 8.46 5.06 8.13
N LEU A 180 9.67 4.53 8.07
CA LEU A 180 9.90 3.09 7.92
C LEU A 180 9.40 2.29 9.14
N GLU A 181 9.52 2.83 10.35
CA GLU A 181 8.94 2.22 11.56
C GLU A 181 7.41 2.14 11.50
N MET A 182 6.75 3.17 10.97
CA MET A 182 5.30 3.18 10.76
C MET A 182 4.89 2.12 9.74
N ALA A 183 5.60 2.02 8.60
CA ALA A 183 5.38 0.97 7.61
C ALA A 183 5.60 -0.43 8.22
N ALA A 184 6.66 -0.61 9.02
CA ALA A 184 6.95 -1.87 9.70
C ALA A 184 5.95 -2.24 10.81
N GLY A 185 5.02 -1.34 11.17
CA GLY A 185 3.90 -1.62 12.07
C GLY A 185 2.92 -2.68 11.54
N LEU A 186 2.99 -2.98 10.24
CA LEU A 186 2.30 -4.11 9.58
C LEU A 186 2.58 -5.46 10.25
N TYR A 187 3.80 -5.67 10.71
CA TYR A 187 4.25 -7.00 11.13
C TYR A 187 3.91 -7.28 12.60
N GLU A 188 3.55 -8.53 12.88
CA GLU A 188 3.50 -9.04 14.25
C GLU A 188 4.90 -9.14 14.85
N THR A 189 4.98 -9.14 16.18
CA THR A 189 6.25 -9.37 16.89
C THR A 189 6.49 -10.87 16.98
N LEU A 190 7.63 -11.33 16.46
CA LEU A 190 7.97 -12.75 16.41
C LEU A 190 8.82 -13.15 17.61
N THR A 191 8.48 -14.29 18.21
CA THR A 191 9.33 -14.92 19.22
C THR A 191 10.40 -15.74 18.53
N LYS A 192 11.68 -15.47 18.84
CA LYS A 192 12.82 -16.24 18.30
C LYS A 192 12.69 -17.73 18.61
N GLY A 193 13.02 -18.58 17.64
CA GLY A 193 12.99 -20.04 17.76
C GLY A 193 11.59 -20.66 17.62
N ARG A 194 10.53 -19.85 17.48
CA ARG A 194 9.18 -20.36 17.20
C ARG A 194 8.88 -20.35 15.69
N ARG A 195 8.25 -21.42 15.23
CA ARG A 195 7.80 -21.58 13.84
C ARG A 195 6.30 -21.27 13.73
N ASP A 196 5.85 -21.02 12.51
CA ASP A 196 4.44 -20.86 12.12
C ASP A 196 3.68 -19.75 12.86
N GLN A 197 4.38 -18.66 13.17
CA GLN A 197 3.79 -17.46 13.78
C GLN A 197 3.12 -16.58 12.71
N PRO A 198 1.96 -15.95 12.95
CA PRO A 198 1.41 -15.00 11.98
C PRO A 198 2.40 -13.86 11.74
N LEU A 199 2.69 -13.57 10.48
CA LEU A 199 3.62 -12.50 10.11
C LEU A 199 2.95 -11.13 10.08
N ILE A 200 1.73 -11.08 9.54
CA ILE A 200 1.02 -9.85 9.22
C ILE A 200 -0.13 -9.64 10.21
N ARG A 201 -0.23 -8.44 10.76
CA ARG A 201 -1.34 -8.06 11.65
C ARG A 201 -2.67 -8.07 10.88
N PRO A 202 -3.70 -8.77 11.38
CA PRO A 202 -5.03 -8.73 10.78
C PRO A 202 -5.58 -7.30 10.69
N GLY A 203 -6.20 -6.97 9.55
CA GLY A 203 -6.84 -5.67 9.34
C GLY A 203 -5.89 -4.51 9.03
N PHE A 204 -4.58 -4.75 8.96
CA PHE A 204 -3.65 -3.73 8.48
C PHE A 204 -3.77 -3.57 6.96
N PRO A 205 -4.10 -2.37 6.43
CA PRO A 205 -4.22 -2.18 4.99
C PRO A 205 -2.86 -2.28 4.30
N GLY A 206 -2.72 -3.18 3.30
CA GLY A 206 -1.44 -3.40 2.62
C GLY A 206 -0.83 -2.15 1.98
N PHE A 207 -1.67 -1.22 1.50
CA PHE A 207 -1.23 0.07 0.96
C PHE A 207 -0.56 0.99 1.99
N ASN A 208 -0.60 0.67 3.28
CA ASN A 208 0.16 1.37 4.32
C ASN A 208 1.55 0.77 4.54
N PHE A 209 1.99 -0.23 3.77
CA PHE A 209 3.38 -0.65 3.74
C PHE A 209 4.12 0.08 2.61
N ASP A 210 5.01 1.00 2.99
CA ASP A 210 5.86 1.74 2.07
C ASP A 210 7.26 1.17 2.05
N VAL A 211 7.82 1.02 0.85
CA VAL A 211 9.24 0.76 0.62
C VAL A 211 9.86 2.07 0.13
N ILE A 212 10.95 2.50 0.77
CA ILE A 212 11.70 3.69 0.35
C ILE A 212 12.92 3.28 -0.46
N ALA A 213 12.80 3.31 -1.78
CA ALA A 213 13.89 2.98 -2.69
C ALA A 213 14.98 4.07 -2.69
N GLY A 214 16.24 3.62 -2.76
CA GLY A 214 17.42 4.48 -2.57
C GLY A 214 18.02 4.37 -1.16
N LEU A 215 17.31 3.68 -0.25
CA LEU A 215 17.83 3.28 1.05
C LEU A 215 18.14 1.78 1.07
N GLU A 216 18.94 1.37 2.04
CA GLU A 216 19.21 -0.01 2.41
C GLU A 216 18.93 -0.15 3.91
N TYR A 217 18.10 -1.12 4.31
CA TYR A 217 17.76 -1.31 5.73
C TYR A 217 17.28 -2.72 6.06
N GLN A 218 17.25 -3.04 7.35
CA GLN A 218 16.70 -4.30 7.86
C GLN A 218 15.57 -4.04 8.85
N ILE A 219 14.61 -4.97 8.90
CA ILE A 219 13.49 -4.94 9.83
C ILE A 219 13.66 -6.06 10.86
N ASP A 220 13.83 -5.70 12.13
CA ASP A 220 13.92 -6.61 13.27
C ASP A 220 12.52 -6.96 13.80
N LEU A 221 12.02 -8.14 13.40
CA LEU A 221 10.72 -8.64 13.81
C LEU A 221 10.65 -9.13 15.25
N SER A 222 11.78 -9.24 15.97
CA SER A 222 11.80 -9.63 17.38
C SER A 222 11.38 -8.49 18.32
N ARG A 223 11.34 -7.27 17.81
CA ARG A 223 11.00 -6.06 18.58
C ARG A 223 9.54 -5.66 18.38
N PRO A 224 8.90 -5.04 19.40
CA PRO A 224 7.53 -4.55 19.26
C PRO A 224 7.44 -3.44 18.20
N ALA A 225 6.28 -3.32 17.55
CA ALA A 225 6.05 -2.20 16.63
C ALA A 225 6.09 -0.88 17.39
N ARG A 226 6.80 0.12 16.85
CA ARG A 226 6.90 1.46 17.45
C ARG A 226 5.57 2.21 17.38
N PHE A 227 4.90 2.12 16.24
CA PHE A 227 3.61 2.73 15.97
C PHE A 227 2.52 1.67 15.77
N ASP A 228 1.28 2.03 16.09
CA ASP A 228 0.11 1.26 15.72
C ASP A 228 -0.34 1.56 14.27
N PRO A 229 -1.33 0.84 13.71
CA PRO A 229 -1.79 1.06 12.34
C PRO A 229 -2.41 2.44 12.06
N TYR A 230 -2.67 3.24 13.10
CA TYR A 230 -3.27 4.57 13.02
C TYR A 230 -2.25 5.69 13.25
N GLY A 231 -0.97 5.37 13.41
CA GLY A 231 0.11 6.34 13.61
C GLY A 231 0.35 6.70 15.07
N GLN A 232 -0.29 6.01 16.03
CA GLN A 232 -0.07 6.28 17.45
C GLN A 232 1.22 5.62 17.93
N LEU A 233 2.02 6.38 18.69
CA LEU A 233 3.24 5.87 19.30
C LEU A 233 2.87 4.94 20.48
N VAL A 234 3.14 3.64 20.33
CA VAL A 234 2.78 2.61 21.33
C VAL A 234 3.99 1.96 22.01
N ALA A 235 5.16 2.01 21.38
CA ALA A 235 6.42 1.53 21.97
C ALA A 235 7.57 2.51 21.70
N PRO A 236 7.72 3.58 22.51
CA PRO A 236 8.66 4.69 22.25
C PRO A 236 10.13 4.27 22.22
N ASP A 237 10.49 3.20 22.94
CA ASP A 237 11.86 2.71 23.00
C ASP A 237 12.16 1.65 21.93
N SER A 238 11.15 1.20 21.18
CA SER A 238 11.33 0.21 20.12
C SER A 238 11.88 0.83 18.84
N ARG A 239 12.80 0.11 18.20
CA ARG A 239 13.29 0.39 16.83
C ARG A 239 13.42 -0.92 16.07
N ARG A 240 12.54 -1.19 15.12
CA ARG A 240 12.63 -2.32 14.20
C ARG A 240 13.59 -2.04 13.06
N ILE A 241 13.70 -0.79 12.62
CA ILE A 241 14.55 -0.41 11.50
C ILE A 241 15.99 -0.33 11.99
N VAL A 242 16.84 -1.17 11.42
CA VAL A 242 18.28 -1.25 11.74
C VAL A 242 19.09 -1.22 10.45
N ARG A 243 20.37 -0.86 10.57
CA ARG A 243 21.29 -0.72 9.42
C ARG A 243 20.72 0.17 8.31
N LEU A 244 20.13 1.31 8.70
CA LEU A 244 19.57 2.28 7.76
C LEU A 244 20.70 3.05 7.07
N GLU A 245 20.86 2.81 5.78
CA GLU A 245 21.94 3.34 4.96
C GLU A 245 21.39 3.97 3.66
N CYS A 246 22.12 4.94 3.13
CA CYS A 246 21.90 5.53 1.83
C CYS A 246 23.25 5.57 1.11
N GLU A 247 23.34 4.97 -0.08
CA GLU A 247 24.59 4.89 -0.86
C GLU A 247 25.77 4.32 -0.03
N GLY A 248 25.51 3.29 0.77
CA GLY A 248 26.48 2.63 1.65
C GLY A 248 26.93 3.47 2.86
N ARG A 249 26.26 4.58 3.17
CA ARG A 249 26.56 5.43 4.34
C ARG A 249 25.42 5.37 5.35
N PRO A 250 25.71 5.21 6.66
CA PRO A 250 24.69 5.26 7.70
C PRO A 250 23.94 6.60 7.70
N VAL A 251 22.60 6.53 7.72
CA VAL A 251 21.73 7.70 7.79
C VAL A 251 21.74 8.26 9.20
N ARG A 252 22.14 9.53 9.37
CA ARG A 252 22.09 10.24 10.64
C ARG A 252 20.75 10.95 10.81
N PRO A 253 20.28 11.16 12.05
CA PRO A 253 19.00 11.84 12.30
C PRO A 253 18.85 13.21 11.61
N SER A 254 19.94 13.95 11.47
CA SER A 254 19.97 15.30 10.89
C SER A 254 20.21 15.34 9.37
N ASP A 255 20.49 14.21 8.74
CA ASP A 255 20.73 14.17 7.29
C ASP A 255 19.44 14.56 6.56
N ARG A 256 19.55 15.26 5.43
CA ARG A 256 18.40 15.79 4.70
C ARG A 256 18.24 15.07 3.37
N PHE A 257 17.01 14.67 3.08
CA PHE A 257 16.63 13.93 1.89
C PHE A 257 15.48 14.61 1.18
N ILE A 258 15.47 14.48 -0.14
CA ILE A 258 14.27 14.65 -0.93
C ILE A 258 13.60 13.30 -1.04
N VAL A 259 12.31 13.24 -0.70
CA VAL A 259 11.51 12.03 -0.83
C VAL A 259 10.45 12.26 -1.89
N ALA A 260 10.54 11.54 -3.01
CA ALA A 260 9.45 11.43 -3.98
C ALA A 260 8.34 10.56 -3.37
N ALA A 261 7.12 11.07 -3.31
CA ALA A 261 6.00 10.34 -2.72
C ALA A 261 4.68 10.70 -3.39
N SER A 262 3.63 9.93 -3.11
CA SER A 262 2.28 10.28 -3.53
C SER A 262 1.75 11.51 -2.79
N SER A 263 0.91 12.29 -3.46
CA SER A 263 0.12 13.37 -2.85
C SER A 263 -0.74 12.93 -1.66
N TYR A 264 -1.14 11.65 -1.64
CA TYR A 264 -1.82 11.07 -0.47
C TYR A 264 -0.90 11.06 0.76
N ARG A 265 0.36 10.61 0.62
CA ARG A 265 1.34 10.58 1.71
C ARG A 265 1.79 11.97 2.12
N SER A 266 2.10 12.83 1.16
CA SER A 266 2.53 14.20 1.45
C SER A 266 1.43 15.01 2.15
N GLY A 267 0.15 14.73 1.84
CA GLY A 267 -1.02 15.30 2.50
C GLY A 267 -1.32 14.74 3.90
N GLY A 268 -0.49 13.84 4.45
CA GLY A 268 -0.68 13.23 5.77
C GLY A 268 -1.44 11.89 5.77
N GLY A 269 -1.75 11.35 4.58
CA GLY A 269 -2.50 10.11 4.43
C GLY A 269 -1.81 8.90 5.07
N GLY A 270 -2.58 8.10 5.81
CA GLY A 270 -2.07 6.98 6.60
C GLY A 270 -1.47 7.38 7.95
N ASN A 271 -1.55 8.66 8.34
CA ASN A 271 -1.08 9.18 9.63
C ASN A 271 0.40 8.88 9.90
N TYR A 272 1.23 8.97 8.86
CA TYR A 272 2.66 8.78 8.97
C TYR A 272 3.29 9.89 9.83
N PRO A 273 3.98 9.55 10.94
CA PRO A 273 4.56 10.54 11.84
C PRO A 273 5.49 11.50 11.11
N GLY A 274 5.30 12.79 11.36
CA GLY A 274 6.15 13.85 10.79
C GLY A 274 5.88 14.18 9.32
N LEU A 275 5.01 13.46 8.61
CA LEU A 275 4.60 13.85 7.26
C LEU A 275 3.48 14.89 7.30
N SER A 276 3.68 15.97 6.57
CA SER A 276 2.76 17.11 6.54
C SER A 276 2.99 17.97 5.29
N PRO A 277 1.96 18.69 4.81
CA PRO A 277 2.08 19.52 3.61
C PRO A 277 3.19 20.58 3.66
N GLU A 278 3.58 21.02 4.86
CA GLU A 278 4.62 22.02 5.08
C GLU A 278 6.01 21.54 4.65
N ARG A 279 6.19 20.22 4.48
CA ARG A 279 7.45 19.63 3.99
C ARG A 279 7.54 19.55 2.48
N ILE A 280 6.48 19.88 1.74
CA ILE A 280 6.45 19.79 0.28
C ILE A 280 7.35 20.89 -0.31
N VAL A 281 8.38 20.48 -1.04
CA VAL A 281 9.29 21.39 -1.77
C VAL A 281 8.98 21.45 -3.26
N LEU A 282 8.25 20.45 -3.77
CA LEU A 282 7.68 20.42 -5.12
C LEU A 282 6.30 19.76 -5.06
N ALA A 283 5.26 20.51 -5.39
CA ALA A 283 3.92 19.98 -5.56
C ALA A 283 3.75 19.42 -6.97
N GLY A 284 3.31 18.17 -7.06
CA GLY A 284 3.05 17.47 -8.30
C GLY A 284 1.83 18.02 -9.03
N THR A 285 1.90 18.04 -10.35
CA THR A 285 0.78 18.44 -11.22
C THR A 285 0.34 17.33 -12.17
N ARG A 286 1.10 16.23 -12.22
CA ARG A 286 0.87 15.12 -13.14
C ARG A 286 0.40 13.87 -12.40
N PRO A 287 -0.62 13.16 -12.90
CA PRO A 287 -1.05 11.88 -12.33
C PRO A 287 0.08 10.84 -12.34
N ALA A 288 0.19 10.06 -11.27
CA ALA A 288 1.17 9.00 -11.13
C ALA A 288 1.08 7.97 -12.27
N GLN A 289 -0.13 7.62 -12.72
CA GLN A 289 -0.32 6.71 -13.84
C GLN A 289 0.29 7.25 -15.14
N ASP A 290 0.22 8.56 -15.41
CA ASP A 290 0.82 9.14 -16.62
C ASP A 290 2.35 9.17 -16.52
N ILE A 291 2.88 9.39 -15.32
CA ILE A 291 4.33 9.30 -15.03
C ILE A 291 4.83 7.85 -15.24
N LEU A 292 4.10 6.85 -14.72
CA LEU A 292 4.40 5.44 -14.94
C LEU A 292 4.34 5.07 -16.42
N ALA A 293 3.31 5.54 -17.15
CA ALA A 293 3.17 5.30 -18.58
C ALA A 293 4.36 5.84 -19.37
N GLU A 294 4.79 7.07 -19.05
CA GLU A 294 5.97 7.68 -19.67
C GLU A 294 7.24 6.90 -19.37
N TYR A 295 7.44 6.48 -18.11
CA TYR A 295 8.59 5.69 -17.71
C TYR A 295 8.65 4.35 -18.46
N ILE A 296 7.54 3.60 -18.53
CA ILE A 296 7.47 2.33 -19.26
C ILE A 296 7.76 2.54 -20.75
N ARG A 297 7.23 3.61 -21.37
CA ARG A 297 7.49 3.90 -22.78
C ARG A 297 8.96 4.16 -23.07
N LYS A 298 9.67 4.79 -22.12
CA LYS A 298 11.09 5.15 -22.26
C LYS A 298 12.05 4.00 -21.96
N HIS A 299 11.70 3.13 -21.00
CA HIS A 299 12.60 2.11 -20.46
C HIS A 299 12.18 0.67 -20.79
N GLY A 300 10.97 0.46 -21.31
CA GLY A 300 10.51 -0.84 -21.78
C GLY A 300 11.24 -1.32 -23.03
N PRO A 301 11.22 -2.64 -23.31
CA PRO A 301 10.57 -3.68 -22.52
C PRO A 301 11.40 -4.18 -21.33
N HIS A 302 12.66 -3.76 -21.20
CA HIS A 302 13.61 -4.26 -20.21
C HIS A 302 13.67 -3.37 -18.96
N LEU A 303 12.64 -3.47 -18.12
CA LEU A 303 12.62 -2.82 -16.82
C LEU A 303 13.66 -3.44 -15.85
N PRO A 304 14.29 -2.65 -14.97
CA PRO A 304 15.23 -3.17 -13.97
C PRO A 304 14.61 -4.25 -13.07
N PRO A 305 15.38 -5.26 -12.62
CA PRO A 305 14.93 -6.15 -11.55
C PRO A 305 14.70 -5.38 -10.24
N PRO A 306 13.90 -5.94 -9.31
CA PRO A 306 13.81 -5.43 -7.94
C PRO A 306 15.20 -5.35 -7.31
N ARG A 307 15.53 -4.20 -6.73
CA ARG A 307 16.79 -4.01 -5.99
C ARG A 307 16.62 -4.45 -4.53
N PRO A 308 17.70 -4.89 -3.85
CA PRO A 308 17.64 -5.33 -2.45
C PRO A 308 17.56 -4.12 -1.50
N VAL A 309 16.45 -3.39 -1.52
CA VAL A 309 16.22 -2.19 -0.69
C VAL A 309 16.10 -2.58 0.79
N TRP A 310 15.44 -3.70 1.09
CA TRP A 310 15.23 -4.11 2.46
C TRP A 310 15.25 -5.64 2.66
N SER A 311 15.51 -6.05 3.90
CA SER A 311 15.44 -7.43 4.36
C SER A 311 14.96 -7.54 5.81
N PHE A 312 14.62 -8.76 6.25
CA PHE A 312 14.40 -9.00 7.67
C PHE A 312 15.73 -9.31 8.36
N VAL A 313 15.88 -8.89 9.61
CA VAL A 313 17.00 -9.37 10.45
C VAL A 313 16.88 -10.89 10.59
N PRO A 314 17.96 -11.66 10.37
CA PRO A 314 17.95 -13.10 10.54
C PRO A 314 17.57 -13.51 11.98
N LEU A 315 16.57 -14.38 12.12
CA LEU A 315 16.14 -14.95 13.41
C LEU A 315 16.25 -16.49 13.35
N PRO A 316 17.37 -17.09 13.81
CA PRO A 316 17.59 -18.53 13.73
C PRO A 316 16.45 -19.35 14.33
N GLY A 317 16.04 -20.40 13.60
CA GLY A 317 14.96 -21.31 14.01
C GLY A 317 13.56 -20.68 14.00
N THR A 318 13.42 -19.45 13.49
CA THR A 318 12.16 -18.70 13.51
C THR A 318 11.47 -18.77 12.16
N GLY A 319 10.17 -19.09 12.17
CA GLY A 319 9.34 -19.16 10.98
C GLY A 319 8.04 -18.38 11.17
N ALA A 320 7.62 -17.68 10.13
CA ALA A 320 6.38 -16.94 10.09
C ALA A 320 5.49 -17.42 8.93
N VAL A 321 4.17 -17.25 9.07
CA VAL A 321 3.18 -17.59 8.04
C VAL A 321 2.41 -16.35 7.62
N PHE A 322 2.11 -16.28 6.32
CA PHE A 322 1.30 -15.23 5.73
C PHE A 322 0.46 -15.79 4.59
N GLU A 323 -0.54 -15.04 4.17
CA GLU A 323 -1.40 -15.38 3.05
C GLU A 323 -1.12 -14.44 1.89
N THR A 324 -1.12 -14.98 0.68
CA THR A 324 -0.94 -14.23 -0.57
C THR A 324 -1.84 -14.79 -1.67
N GLY A 325 -1.92 -14.10 -2.82
CA GLY A 325 -2.69 -14.56 -3.97
C GLY A 325 -2.18 -15.88 -4.51
N GLN A 326 -3.08 -16.74 -5.01
CA GLN A 326 -2.72 -18.06 -5.55
C GLN A 326 -1.70 -17.98 -6.71
N GLY A 327 -1.71 -16.88 -7.47
CA GLY A 327 -0.73 -16.60 -8.53
C GLY A 327 0.72 -16.55 -8.04
N ALA A 328 0.95 -16.34 -6.75
CA ALA A 328 2.28 -16.34 -6.13
C ALA A 328 3.09 -17.62 -6.41
N LEU A 329 2.41 -18.76 -6.55
CA LEU A 329 3.06 -20.05 -6.82
C LEU A 329 3.84 -20.05 -8.14
N ALA A 330 3.41 -19.27 -9.15
CA ALA A 330 4.10 -19.15 -10.42
C ALA A 330 5.37 -18.28 -10.34
N HIS A 331 5.54 -17.51 -9.27
CA HIS A 331 6.62 -16.52 -9.10
C HIS A 331 7.55 -16.85 -7.93
N LEU A 332 7.36 -17.99 -7.26
CA LEU A 332 8.10 -18.35 -6.04
C LEU A 332 9.61 -18.45 -6.29
N ASP A 333 10.01 -19.07 -7.40
CA ASP A 333 11.42 -19.27 -7.77
C ASP A 333 12.16 -17.96 -8.08
N ALA A 334 11.41 -16.88 -8.40
CA ALA A 334 11.99 -15.56 -8.63
C ALA A 334 12.39 -14.85 -7.34
N VAL A 335 11.90 -15.29 -6.18
CA VAL A 335 12.22 -14.73 -4.86
C VAL A 335 13.37 -15.52 -4.23
N THR A 336 14.59 -15.23 -4.66
CA THR A 336 15.79 -15.98 -4.25
C THR A 336 16.40 -15.50 -2.94
N ASP A 337 16.07 -14.28 -2.51
CA ASP A 337 16.58 -13.64 -1.30
C ASP A 337 15.72 -13.94 -0.05
N ARG A 338 14.68 -14.78 -0.18
CA ARG A 338 13.82 -15.23 0.92
C ARG A 338 13.66 -16.74 0.88
N ARG A 339 13.52 -17.34 2.06
CA ARG A 339 13.23 -18.76 2.22
C ARG A 339 11.72 -18.93 2.35
N LEU A 340 11.07 -19.13 1.22
CA LEU A 340 9.62 -19.27 1.13
C LEU A 340 9.21 -20.71 0.85
N THR A 341 8.12 -21.16 1.46
CA THR A 341 7.53 -22.49 1.20
C THR A 341 6.02 -22.38 1.15
N ALA A 342 5.40 -22.95 0.13
CA ALA A 342 3.95 -23.03 0.05
C ALA A 342 3.41 -24.07 1.06
N LEU A 343 2.41 -23.68 1.85
CA LEU A 343 1.72 -24.54 2.81
C LEU A 343 0.37 -25.06 2.28
N GLY A 344 -0.15 -24.46 1.21
CA GLY A 344 -1.40 -24.87 0.55
C GLY A 344 -2.48 -23.77 0.57
N PRO A 345 -3.70 -24.07 0.10
CA PRO A 345 -4.78 -23.10 -0.01
C PRO A 345 -5.20 -22.48 1.34
N ALA A 346 -5.57 -21.21 1.32
CA ALA A 346 -5.99 -20.44 2.52
C ALA A 346 -7.40 -19.84 2.44
N GLY A 347 -8.10 -20.04 1.32
CA GLY A 347 -9.40 -19.45 1.04
C GLY A 347 -9.56 -19.15 -0.45
N PRO A 348 -10.68 -18.54 -0.87
CA PRO A 348 -10.91 -18.18 -2.27
C PRO A 348 -9.78 -17.30 -2.83
N GLY A 349 -9.03 -17.82 -3.81
CA GLY A 349 -7.93 -17.10 -4.47
C GLY A 349 -6.67 -16.89 -3.62
N LEU A 350 -6.60 -17.47 -2.41
CA LEU A 350 -5.47 -17.30 -1.49
C LEU A 350 -4.70 -18.60 -1.28
N THR A 351 -3.39 -18.47 -1.11
CA THR A 351 -2.46 -19.52 -0.68
C THR A 351 -1.73 -19.08 0.58
N ARG A 352 -1.47 -20.02 1.49
CA ARG A 352 -0.69 -19.81 2.69
C ARG A 352 0.77 -20.15 2.41
N MET A 353 1.66 -19.29 2.86
CA MET A 353 3.11 -19.41 2.70
C MET A 353 3.79 -19.39 4.06
N ARG A 354 4.94 -20.04 4.15
CA ARG A 354 5.89 -19.93 5.26
C ARG A 354 7.10 -19.13 4.81
N LEU A 355 7.55 -18.21 5.65
CA LEU A 355 8.82 -17.50 5.56
C LEU A 355 9.74 -17.99 6.69
N GLU A 356 10.94 -18.45 6.35
CA GLU A 356 11.98 -18.75 7.33
C GLU A 356 12.99 -17.60 7.41
N LEU A 357 13.23 -17.08 8.62
CA LEU A 357 14.10 -15.92 8.81
C LEU A 357 15.58 -16.27 8.93
N ALA A 358 15.91 -17.48 9.39
CA ALA A 358 17.23 -18.08 9.28
C ALA A 358 17.20 -19.58 9.65
N PRO A 359 18.15 -20.38 9.14
CA PRO A 359 18.36 -21.74 9.60
C PRO A 359 18.62 -21.77 11.12
N ALA A 360 18.22 -22.87 11.78
CA ALA A 360 18.52 -23.06 13.21
C ALA A 360 20.03 -23.04 13.50
N ASP A 361 20.84 -23.51 12.54
CA ASP A 361 22.29 -23.67 12.69
C ASP A 361 23.07 -22.37 12.47
N ALA A 362 22.41 -21.28 12.07
CA ALA A 362 23.04 -19.96 11.85
C ALA A 362 23.50 -19.27 13.16
N CYS A 363 23.39 -19.94 14.31
CA CYS A 363 23.67 -19.37 15.63
C CYS A 363 25.16 -19.40 16.02
N GLN A 364 26.10 -19.75 15.12
CA GLN A 364 27.50 -20.03 15.49
C GLN A 364 28.60 -19.09 14.97
N SER A 365 28.34 -18.07 14.14
CA SER A 365 29.46 -17.36 13.48
C SER A 365 29.85 -15.97 14.00
N ASP A 366 29.07 -15.30 14.86
CA ASP A 366 29.40 -13.92 15.25
C ASP A 366 29.55 -13.78 16.78
N ALA A 367 30.64 -14.34 17.31
CA ALA A 367 31.25 -13.83 18.53
C ALA A 367 32.52 -13.08 18.10
N PRO A 368 32.59 -11.74 18.21
CA PRO A 368 33.84 -11.03 18.00
C PRO A 368 34.82 -11.46 19.11
N SER A 369 35.95 -12.02 18.69
CA SER A 369 37.13 -12.17 19.54
C SER A 369 37.55 -10.79 20.06
N LEU A 370 37.41 -10.65 21.38
CA LEU A 370 37.94 -9.66 22.35
C LEU A 370 38.39 -8.28 21.86
#